data_AF-A0A841LFQ1-F1
#
_entry.id   AF-A0A841LFQ1-F1
#
_cell.length_a   1.000
_cell.length_b   1.000
_cell.length_c   1.000
_cell.angle_alpha   90.00
_cell.angle_beta   90.00
_cell.angle_gamma   90.00
#
_symmetry.space_group_name_H-M   'P 1'
#
loop_
_entity.id
_entity.type
_entity.pdbx_description
1 polymer ?
#
loop_
_entity_poly.entity_id
_entity_poly.type
_entity_poly.pdbx_seq_one_letter_code
_entity_poly.pdbx_strand_id
1 'polypeptide(L)'
;MTTTSNDTPEPSGQNRPLSAWDYEGGAGRCGPNESTAGLAAADIPELSNTELVQLRVRVIALENLVTALLSGAPERQHELVRAMAAQISPRPGMTPHPLTTQAASHMNELVDRAIHYRDVLPE
;
A
#
# COMPACT_ATOMS: atom_id res chain seq x y z
N MET A 1 -3.27 -10.42 55.04
CA MET A 1 -4.52 -10.41 54.25
C MET A 1 -5.03 -8.98 54.33
N THR A 2 -5.03 -8.13 53.32
CA THR A 2 -5.22 -8.23 51.86
C THR A 2 -4.54 -6.97 51.25
N THR A 3 -3.62 -7.07 50.27
CA THR A 3 -3.84 -6.87 48.81
C THR A 3 -4.75 -5.65 48.52
N THR A 4 -4.38 -4.64 47.73
CA THR A 4 -3.86 -4.72 46.37
C THR A 4 -3.33 -3.35 45.92
N SER A 5 -2.12 -3.38 45.33
CA SER A 5 -1.54 -2.39 44.43
C SER A 5 -2.27 -2.41 43.08
N ASN A 6 -2.55 -1.25 42.48
CA ASN A 6 -2.22 -0.98 41.07
C ASN A 6 -2.79 0.37 40.61
N ASP A 7 -1.93 1.39 40.64
CA ASP A 7 -1.88 2.35 39.55
C ASP A 7 -1.74 1.58 38.23
N THR A 8 -2.70 1.76 37.33
CA THR A 8 -2.58 1.30 35.95
C THR A 8 -2.52 2.56 35.10
N PRO A 9 -1.38 2.91 34.49
CA PRO A 9 -1.36 3.95 33.48
C PRO A 9 -2.05 3.39 32.24
N GLU A 10 -3.20 3.95 31.89
CA GLU A 10 -3.82 3.78 30.57
C GLU A 10 -2.78 4.17 29.50
N PRO A 11 -2.31 3.24 28.64
CA PRO A 11 -1.47 3.63 27.53
C PRO A 11 -2.35 4.31 26.49
N SER A 12 -2.20 5.63 26.41
CA SER A 12 -2.52 6.45 25.26
C SER A 12 -2.01 5.78 23.98
N GLY A 13 -2.93 5.18 23.24
CA GLY A 13 -2.63 4.49 21.99
C GLY A 13 -3.83 4.59 21.08
N GLN A 14 -4.09 5.77 20.55
CA GLN A 14 -4.94 5.97 19.38
C GLN A 14 -4.26 5.32 18.17
N ASN A 15 -4.13 3.99 18.19
CA ASN A 15 -3.74 3.22 17.03
C ASN A 15 -5.02 2.96 16.23
N ARG A 16 -5.65 4.06 15.79
CA ARG A 16 -6.75 4.01 14.83
C ARG A 16 -6.07 3.81 13.47
N PRO A 17 -6.17 2.63 12.87
CA PRO A 17 -5.51 2.39 11.60
C PRO A 17 -6.11 3.29 10.55
N LEU A 18 -5.20 3.81 9.73
CA LEU A 18 -5.44 4.93 8.84
C LEU A 18 -6.02 4.47 7.50
N SER A 19 -6.16 3.16 7.27
CA SER A 19 -6.50 2.61 5.96
C SER A 19 -7.11 1.21 6.03
N ALA A 20 -7.98 0.90 5.07
CA ALA A 20 -8.58 -0.43 4.87
C ALA A 20 -7.53 -1.55 4.69
N TRP A 21 -6.34 -1.17 4.23
CA TRP A 21 -5.16 -2.04 4.10
C TRP A 21 -4.75 -2.74 5.40
N ASP A 22 -4.88 -2.07 6.54
CA ASP A 22 -4.44 -2.61 7.84
C ASP A 22 -5.41 -3.67 8.40
N TYR A 23 -6.68 -3.65 7.96
CA TYR A 23 -7.71 -4.56 8.47
C TYR A 23 -8.03 -5.71 7.50
N GLU A 24 -7.97 -5.47 6.19
CA GLU A 24 -8.52 -6.39 5.19
C GLU A 24 -7.46 -7.04 4.30
N GLY A 25 -6.18 -6.68 4.48
CA GLY A 25 -5.08 -7.35 3.76
C GLY A 25 -5.08 -7.08 2.25
N GLY A 26 -5.54 -5.90 1.82
CA GLY A 26 -5.38 -5.39 0.44
C GLY A 26 -6.14 -6.18 -0.65
N ALA A 27 -6.89 -7.20 -0.27
CA ALA A 27 -7.66 -8.04 -1.17
C ALA A 27 -9.06 -8.23 -0.58
N GLY A 28 -9.99 -7.35 -0.98
CA GLY A 28 -11.40 -7.53 -0.67
C GLY A 28 -11.80 -8.97 -1.00
N ARG A 29 -12.44 -9.65 -0.04
CA ARG A 29 -12.81 -11.06 -0.13
C ARG A 29 -13.63 -11.30 -1.40
N CYS A 30 -12.98 -11.78 -2.46
CA CYS A 30 -13.65 -12.32 -3.63
C CYS A 30 -13.77 -13.82 -3.42
N GLY A 31 -14.85 -14.23 -2.75
CA GLY A 31 -15.20 -15.63 -2.52
C GLY A 31 -16.71 -15.79 -2.69
N PRO A 32 -17.19 -16.70 -3.56
CA PRO A 32 -18.61 -16.87 -3.79
C PRO A 32 -19.18 -17.84 -2.75
N ASN A 33 -19.76 -17.33 -1.65
CA ASN A 33 -21.06 -17.82 -1.17
C ASN A 33 -21.64 -17.00 0.00
N GLU A 34 -22.83 -16.47 -0.28
CA GLU A 34 -24.01 -16.37 0.57
C GLU A 34 -23.97 -15.57 1.90
N SER A 35 -24.58 -14.37 1.78
CA SER A 35 -25.67 -13.92 2.66
C SER A 35 -25.30 -13.27 3.99
N THR A 36 -24.77 -12.05 3.94
CA THR A 36 -25.20 -10.85 4.73
C THR A 36 -24.58 -9.61 4.06
N ALA A 37 -25.17 -9.08 2.98
CA ALA A 37 -25.95 -7.83 3.03
C ALA A 37 -25.40 -6.78 4.01
N GLY A 38 -24.45 -5.93 3.57
CA GLY A 38 -24.03 -4.78 4.37
C GLY A 38 -22.81 -4.02 3.86
N LEU A 39 -21.89 -4.69 3.18
CA LEU A 39 -20.78 -4.05 2.47
C LEU A 39 -20.66 -4.79 1.14
N ALA A 40 -21.44 -4.32 0.15
CA ALA A 40 -21.23 -4.69 -1.23
C ALA A 40 -19.73 -4.57 -1.52
N ALA A 41 -19.18 -5.52 -2.27
CA ALA A 41 -18.01 -5.24 -3.10
C ALA A 41 -18.31 -3.89 -3.77
N ALA A 42 -17.67 -2.83 -3.26
CA ALA A 42 -18.10 -1.47 -3.50
C ALA A 42 -18.29 -1.27 -5.00
N ASP A 43 -19.38 -0.63 -5.41
CA ASP A 43 -19.70 -0.28 -6.78
C ASP A 43 -18.48 0.34 -7.49
N ILE A 44 -17.60 -0.48 -8.07
CA ILE A 44 -16.52 0.00 -8.94
C ILE A 44 -17.24 0.27 -10.25
N PRO A 45 -17.44 1.54 -10.64
CA PRO A 45 -18.15 1.85 -11.86
C PRO A 45 -17.40 1.22 -13.04
N GLU A 46 -18.12 0.55 -13.94
CA GLU A 46 -17.51 0.11 -15.19
C GLU A 46 -17.03 1.35 -15.96
N LEU A 47 -15.71 1.47 -16.10
CA LEU A 47 -15.09 2.59 -16.81
C LEU A 47 -15.20 2.38 -18.32
N SER A 48 -15.58 3.43 -19.05
CA SER A 48 -15.50 3.45 -20.50
C SER A 48 -14.04 3.40 -20.97
N ASN A 49 -13.82 2.98 -22.22
CA ASN A 49 -12.48 2.97 -22.82
C ASN A 49 -11.77 4.33 -22.74
N THR A 50 -12.52 5.42 -22.92
CA THR A 50 -11.97 6.79 -22.83
C THR A 50 -11.48 7.09 -21.42
N GLU A 51 -12.25 6.70 -20.40
CA GLU A 51 -11.88 6.89 -19.00
C GLU A 51 -10.69 6.01 -18.61
N LEU A 52 -10.62 4.77 -19.11
CA LEU A 52 -9.46 3.89 -18.93
C LEU A 52 -8.18 4.48 -19.55
N VAL A 53 -8.27 5.05 -20.75
CA VAL A 53 -7.14 5.74 -21.39
C VAL A 53 -6.71 6.94 -20.57
N GLN A 54 -7.65 7.76 -20.09
CA GLN A 54 -7.34 8.91 -19.23
C GLN A 54 -6.70 8.47 -17.91
N LEU A 55 -7.21 7.40 -17.29
CA LEU A 55 -6.65 6.85 -16.06
C LEU A 55 -5.21 6.36 -16.30
N ARG A 56 -4.96 5.65 -17.40
CA ARG A 56 -3.62 5.21 -17.78
C ARG A 56 -2.66 6.39 -17.95
N VAL A 57 -3.08 7.46 -18.63
CA VAL A 57 -2.26 8.67 -18.78
C VAL A 57 -1.93 9.28 -17.41
N ARG A 58 -2.91 9.36 -16.51
CA ARG A 58 -2.70 9.87 -15.14
C ARG A 58 -1.75 8.98 -14.34
N VAL A 59 -1.87 7.65 -14.43
CA VAL A 59 -0.96 6.73 -13.74
C VAL A 59 0.46 6.87 -14.25
N ILE A 60 0.68 6.96 -15.56
CA ILE A 60 2.01 7.20 -16.15
C ILE A 60 2.60 8.52 -15.63
N ALA A 61 1.77 9.58 -15.57
CA ALA A 61 2.22 10.87 -15.04
C ALA A 61 2.61 10.77 -13.55
N LEU A 62 1.80 10.08 -12.74
CA LEU A 62 2.07 9.87 -11.32
C LEU A 62 3.34 9.03 -11.09
N GLU A 63 3.57 7.97 -11.86
CA GLU A 63 4.79 7.15 -11.78
C GLU A 63 6.05 7.97 -12.08
N ASN A 64 6.00 8.81 -13.12
CA ASN A 64 7.10 9.70 -13.47
C ASN A 64 7.34 10.76 -12.38
N LEU A 65 6.28 11.35 -11.82
CA LEU A 65 6.39 12.30 -10.72
C LEU A 65 7.00 11.65 -9.47
N VAL A 66 6.54 10.45 -9.09
CA VAL A 66 7.11 9.69 -7.97
C VAL A 66 8.57 9.35 -8.23
N THR A 67 8.93 8.94 -9.44
CA THR A 67 10.34 8.68 -9.81
C THR A 67 11.21 9.92 -9.62
N ALA A 68 10.76 11.08 -10.10
CA ALA A 68 11.49 12.35 -9.95
C ALA A 68 11.60 12.81 -8.49
N LEU A 69 10.55 12.60 -7.69
CA LEU A 69 10.60 12.89 -6.25
C LEU A 69 11.56 11.96 -5.52
N LEU A 70 11.57 10.67 -5.85
CA LEU A 70 12.48 9.70 -5.25
C LEU A 70 13.93 9.91 -5.72
N SER A 71 14.20 10.38 -6.95
CA SER A 71 15.59 10.55 -7.40
C SER A 71 16.36 11.59 -6.57
N GLY A 72 15.68 12.61 -6.05
CA GLY A 72 16.25 13.60 -5.13
C GLY A 72 16.13 13.24 -3.65
N ALA A 73 15.56 12.08 -3.32
CA ALA A 73 15.32 11.68 -1.95
C ALA A 73 16.59 11.10 -1.28
N PRO A 74 16.76 11.28 0.04
CA PRO A 74 17.79 10.58 0.80
C PRO A 74 17.60 9.06 0.75
N GLU A 75 18.70 8.29 0.82
CA GLU A 75 18.67 6.82 0.74
C GLU A 75 17.72 6.16 1.76
N ARG A 76 17.59 6.74 2.96
CA ARG A 76 16.63 6.28 3.99
C ARG A 76 15.17 6.28 3.49
N GLN A 77 14.79 7.21 2.60
CA GLN A 77 13.44 7.22 2.01
C GLN A 77 13.27 6.11 0.99
N HIS A 78 14.31 5.73 0.25
CA HIS A 78 14.27 4.55 -0.63
C HIS A 78 14.09 3.26 0.17
N GLU A 79 14.85 3.10 1.25
CA GLU A 79 14.71 1.98 2.19
C GLU A 79 13.29 1.90 2.78
N LEU A 80 12.70 3.05 3.15
CA LEU A 80 11.33 3.11 3.66
C LEU A 80 10.32 2.61 2.61
N VAL A 81 10.44 3.03 1.35
CA VAL A 81 9.54 2.58 0.27
C VAL A 81 9.65 1.07 0.08
N ARG A 82 10.87 0.51 0.07
CA ARG A 82 11.07 -0.95 -0.01
C ARG A 82 10.49 -1.69 1.19
N ALA A 83 10.63 -1.12 2.40
CA ALA A 83 10.02 -1.68 3.61
C ALA A 83 8.49 -1.67 3.51
N MET A 84 7.88 -0.61 2.96
CA MET A 84 6.43 -0.57 2.73
C MET A 84 5.99 -1.58 1.66
N ALA A 85 6.76 -1.76 0.59
CA ALA A 85 6.49 -2.78 -0.43
C ALA A 85 6.46 -4.19 0.19
N ALA A 86 7.37 -4.47 1.13
CA ALA A 86 7.38 -5.74 1.86
C ALA A 86 6.15 -5.92 2.78
N GLN A 87 5.54 -4.84 3.27
CA GLN A 87 4.36 -4.92 4.15
C GLN A 87 3.06 -5.22 3.40
N ILE A 88 2.93 -4.72 2.16
CA ILE A 88 1.76 -5.01 1.31
C ILE A 88 1.89 -6.35 0.58
N SER A 89 3.10 -6.91 0.52
CA SER A 89 3.34 -8.27 0.04
C SER A 89 2.70 -9.31 0.97
N PRO A 90 2.22 -10.46 0.45
CA PRO A 90 1.59 -11.49 1.25
C PRO A 90 2.49 -11.98 2.40
N ARG A 91 1.95 -11.97 3.63
CA ARG A 91 2.66 -12.49 4.81
C ARG A 91 2.78 -14.01 4.74
N PRO A 92 3.86 -14.60 5.29
CA PRO A 92 3.98 -16.06 5.40
C PRO A 92 2.75 -16.67 6.09
N GLY A 93 2.15 -17.67 5.45
CA GLY A 93 0.94 -18.34 5.96
C GLY A 93 -0.39 -17.73 5.53
N MET A 94 -0.39 -16.62 4.77
CA MET A 94 -1.59 -16.05 4.15
C MET A 94 -1.63 -16.34 2.65
N THR A 95 -2.82 -16.47 2.07
CA THR A 95 -2.98 -16.68 0.62
C THR A 95 -2.46 -15.45 -0.14
N PRO A 96 -1.50 -15.61 -1.08
CA PRO A 96 -1.01 -14.51 -1.89
C PRO A 96 -2.11 -13.91 -2.76
N HIS A 97 -2.30 -12.59 -2.71
CA HIS A 97 -3.15 -11.91 -3.68
C HIS A 97 -2.31 -11.38 -4.85
N PRO A 98 -2.55 -11.80 -6.10
CA PRO A 98 -1.71 -11.42 -7.24
C PRO A 98 -1.52 -9.91 -7.39
N LEU A 99 -2.56 -9.11 -7.13
CA LEU A 99 -2.48 -7.65 -7.25
C LEU A 99 -1.58 -7.01 -6.19
N THR A 100 -1.52 -7.54 -4.98
CA THR A 100 -0.69 -6.94 -3.92
C THR A 100 0.78 -7.31 -4.13
N THR A 101 1.06 -8.52 -4.63
CA THR A 101 2.40 -8.91 -5.10
C THR A 101 2.87 -8.01 -6.23
N GLN A 102 2.01 -7.74 -7.23
CA GLN A 102 2.36 -6.86 -8.34
C GLN A 102 2.60 -5.42 -7.88
N ALA A 103 1.77 -4.89 -6.97
CA ALA A 103 1.96 -3.56 -6.41
C ALA A 103 3.30 -3.44 -5.66
N ALA A 104 3.68 -4.45 -4.87
CA ALA A 104 4.98 -4.49 -4.20
C ALA A 104 6.15 -4.49 -5.21
N SER A 105 6.04 -5.23 -6.31
CA SER A 105 7.04 -5.23 -7.39
C SER A 105 7.19 -3.82 -7.99
N HIS A 106 6.09 -3.19 -8.39
CA HIS A 106 6.10 -1.85 -8.98
C HIS A 106 6.71 -0.80 -8.01
N MET A 107 6.46 -0.91 -6.71
CA MET A 107 7.09 -0.01 -5.73
C MET A 107 8.62 -0.15 -5.71
N ASN A 108 9.15 -1.38 -5.79
CA ASN A 108 10.59 -1.61 -5.85
C ASN A 108 11.19 -1.09 -7.17
N GLU A 109 10.51 -1.32 -8.29
CA GLU A 109 10.93 -0.86 -9.62
C GLU A 109 10.99 0.68 -9.70
N LEU A 110 10.06 1.40 -9.06
CA LEU A 110 10.10 2.87 -8.97
C LEU A 110 11.35 3.36 -8.23
N VAL A 111 11.75 2.68 -7.15
CA VAL A 111 12.98 3.00 -6.41
C VAL A 111 14.22 2.72 -7.27
N ASP A 112 14.28 1.55 -7.92
CA ASP A 112 15.41 1.18 -8.79
C ASP A 112 15.58 2.19 -9.93
N ARG A 113 14.47 2.60 -10.55
CA ARG A 113 14.46 3.61 -11.60
C ARG A 113 14.86 4.99 -11.08
N ALA A 114 14.44 5.38 -9.88
CA ALA A 114 14.80 6.67 -9.29
C ALA A 114 16.30 6.77 -8.99
N ILE A 115 16.90 5.69 -8.46
CA ILE A 115 18.35 5.58 -8.25
C ILE A 115 19.07 5.68 -9.59
N HIS A 116 18.63 4.91 -10.59
CA HIS A 116 19.24 4.97 -11.93
C HIS A 116 19.12 6.37 -12.56
N TYR A 117 17.97 7.03 -12.40
CA TYR A 117 17.75 8.38 -12.93
C TYR A 117 18.70 9.40 -12.29
N ARG A 118 18.93 9.31 -10.97
CA ARG A 118 19.93 10.11 -10.25
C ARG A 118 21.35 9.87 -10.78
N ASP A 119 21.68 8.63 -11.11
CA ASP A 119 23.03 8.27 -11.57
C ASP A 119 23.28 8.69 -13.03
N VAL A 120 22.22 8.75 -13.87
CA VAL A 120 22.30 9.10 -15.30
C VAL A 120 22.17 10.60 -15.57
N LEU A 121 21.45 11.35 -14.74
CA LEU A 121 21.45 12.82 -14.77
C LEU A 121 22.35 13.37 -13.66
N PRO A 122 23.66 13.56 -13.90
CA PRO A 122 24.45 14.44 -13.06
C PRO A 122 23.95 15.88 -13.29
N GLU A 123 23.67 16.60 -12.18
CA GLU A 123 23.28 18.01 -12.14
C GLU A 123 24.15 18.94 -13.03
#